data_AF-A0A914L934-F1
#
_entry.id   AF-A0A914L934-F1
#
_cell.length_a   1.000
_cell.length_b   1.000
_cell.length_c   1.000
_cell.angle_alpha   90.00
_cell.angle_beta   90.00
_cell.angle_gamma   90.00
#
_symmetry.space_group_name_H-M   'P 1'
#
loop_
_entity.id
_entity.type
_entity.pdbx_description
1 polymer ?
#
loop_
_entity_poly.entity_id
_entity_poly.type
_entity_poly.pdbx_seq_one_letter_code
_entity_poly.pdbx_strand_id
1 'polypeptide(L)'
;MFAIGLLATILAILLICAIRPIAAPASPLTTEELRFLCPEERDFCHEHSKQGFCYGKSIKAKLLSKQCKCSCANAHHRRIQNCCRTVGDHDMRFCLPLCGYNTTANDLGSGLGLKCITQLTIWTYCAADANDNTECCKRKG
;
A
#
# COMPACT_ATOMS: atom_id res chain seq x y z
N MET A 1 24.82 10.32 -40.64
CA MET A 1 24.06 9.07 -40.37
C MET A 1 23.91 8.75 -38.87
N PHE A 2 24.69 9.32 -37.95
CA PHE A 2 24.60 9.04 -36.51
C PHE A 2 23.44 9.74 -35.75
N ALA A 3 22.91 10.87 -36.26
CA ALA A 3 21.89 11.65 -35.55
C ALA A 3 20.49 11.00 -35.54
N ILE A 4 20.16 10.19 -36.54
CA ILE A 4 18.83 9.58 -36.69
C ILE A 4 18.64 8.44 -35.68
N GLY A 5 19.70 7.67 -35.41
CA GLY A 5 19.67 6.60 -34.41
C GLY A 5 19.45 7.10 -32.99
N LEU A 6 20.09 8.23 -32.63
CA LEU A 6 19.97 8.83 -31.30
C LEU A 6 18.54 9.35 -31.03
N LEU A 7 17.93 10.01 -32.03
CA LEU A 7 16.54 10.48 -31.97
C LEU A 7 15.56 9.32 -31.84
N ALA A 8 15.76 8.22 -32.59
CA ALA A 8 14.93 7.02 -32.49
C ALA A 8 15.02 6.36 -31.10
N THR A 9 16.22 6.30 -30.51
CA THR A 9 16.37 5.76 -29.14
C THR A 9 15.72 6.63 -28.08
N ILE A 10 15.81 7.96 -28.20
CA ILE A 10 15.17 8.88 -27.25
C ILE A 10 13.65 8.77 -27.36
N LEU A 11 13.10 8.68 -28.58
CA LEU A 11 11.66 8.50 -28.79
C LEU A 11 11.16 7.17 -28.21
N ALA A 12 11.93 6.09 -28.39
CA ALA A 12 11.59 4.77 -27.85
C ALA A 12 11.57 4.78 -26.30
N ILE A 13 12.55 5.42 -25.66
CA ILE A 13 12.58 5.57 -24.20
C ILE A 13 11.40 6.41 -23.70
N LEU A 14 11.06 7.50 -24.39
CA LEU A 14 9.90 8.34 -24.05
C LEU A 14 8.57 7.58 -24.19
N LEU A 15 8.43 6.74 -25.23
CA LEU A 15 7.27 5.86 -25.41
C LEU A 15 7.15 4.80 -24.31
N ILE A 16 8.26 4.20 -23.89
CA ILE A 16 8.27 3.24 -22.78
C ILE A 16 7.90 3.94 -21.45
N CYS A 17 8.37 5.16 -21.22
CA CYS A 17 8.02 5.93 -20.03
C CYS A 17 6.57 6.47 -20.02
N ALA A 18 5.97 6.70 -21.20
CA ALA A 18 4.60 7.19 -21.35
C ALA A 18 3.55 6.10 -21.11
N ILE A 19 3.90 4.84 -21.34
CA ILE A 19 3.04 3.69 -21.04
C ILE A 19 3.30 3.27 -19.59
N ARG A 20 2.89 4.11 -18.63
CA ARG A 20 2.75 3.62 -17.25
C ARG A 20 1.59 2.62 -17.27
N PRO A 21 1.81 1.32 -17.00
CA PRO A 21 0.70 0.41 -16.83
C PRO A 21 -0.14 0.95 -15.69
N ILE A 22 -1.41 1.28 -15.98
CA ILE A 22 -2.40 1.57 -14.96
C ILE A 22 -2.45 0.28 -14.12
N ALA A 23 -1.88 0.33 -12.92
CA ALA A 23 -1.82 -0.81 -12.03
C ALA A 23 -3.26 -1.27 -11.80
N ALA A 24 -3.59 -2.47 -12.27
CA ALA A 24 -4.90 -3.05 -12.06
C ALA A 24 -5.21 -3.07 -10.56
N PRO A 25 -6.48 -2.84 -10.15
CA PRO A 25 -6.88 -2.96 -8.76
C PRO A 25 -6.48 -4.35 -8.28
N ALA A 26 -5.67 -4.39 -7.23
CA ALA A 26 -5.18 -5.66 -6.70
C ALA A 26 -6.38 -6.51 -6.24
N SER A 27 -6.49 -7.72 -6.81
CA SER A 27 -7.57 -8.65 -6.52
C SER A 27 -7.69 -8.90 -5.00
N PRO A 28 -8.90 -9.10 -4.47
CA PRO A 28 -9.09 -9.42 -3.05
C PRO A 28 -8.33 -10.72 -2.72
N LEU A 29 -7.54 -10.68 -1.64
CA LEU A 29 -6.78 -11.83 -1.17
C LEU A 29 -7.73 -12.99 -0.84
N THR A 30 -7.48 -14.17 -1.40
CA THR A 30 -8.32 -15.36 -1.18
C THR A 30 -7.77 -16.26 -0.08
N THR A 31 -8.61 -17.18 0.41
CA THR A 31 -8.19 -18.15 1.44
C THR A 31 -7.24 -19.17 0.81
N GLU A 32 -7.48 -19.54 -0.45
CA GLU A 32 -6.66 -20.45 -1.25
C GLU A 32 -5.25 -19.89 -1.48
N GLU A 33 -5.14 -18.60 -1.79
CA GLU A 33 -3.84 -17.92 -1.91
C GLU A 33 -3.08 -17.96 -0.57
N LEU A 34 -3.77 -17.72 0.55
CA LEU A 34 -3.16 -17.80 1.88
C LEU A 34 -2.71 -19.21 2.25
N ARG A 35 -3.48 -20.24 1.89
CA ARG A 35 -3.07 -21.65 2.06
C ARG A 35 -1.81 -21.97 1.27
N PHE A 36 -1.73 -21.46 0.05
CA PHE A 36 -0.55 -21.65 -0.80
C PHE A 36 0.68 -20.93 -0.23
N LEU A 37 0.52 -19.68 0.23
CA LEU A 37 1.62 -18.87 0.77
C LEU A 37 2.07 -19.30 2.17
N CYS A 38 1.16 -19.86 2.97
CA CYS A 38 1.37 -20.18 4.38
C CYS A 38 0.93 -21.61 4.72
N PRO A 39 1.48 -22.65 4.06
CA PRO A 39 0.97 -24.01 4.16
C PRO A 39 1.08 -24.64 5.56
N GLU A 40 1.95 -24.09 6.42
CA GLU A 40 2.16 -24.57 7.79
C GLU A 40 1.14 -24.00 8.80
N GLU A 41 0.38 -22.98 8.42
CA GLU A 41 -0.64 -22.40 9.29
C GLU A 41 -1.99 -23.12 9.15
N ARG A 42 -2.80 -23.07 10.21
CA ARG A 42 -4.11 -23.70 10.22
C ARG A 42 -5.11 -22.88 9.41
N ASP A 43 -6.15 -23.52 8.88
CA ASP A 43 -7.25 -22.86 8.16
C ASP A 43 -7.85 -21.64 8.88
N PHE A 44 -7.95 -21.73 10.21
CA PHE A 44 -8.36 -20.61 11.06
C PHE A 44 -7.54 -19.34 10.82
N CYS A 45 -6.22 -19.46 10.62
CA CYS A 45 -5.32 -18.35 10.32
C CYS A 45 -5.63 -17.73 8.97
N HIS A 46 -5.87 -18.53 7.93
CA HIS A 46 -6.15 -18.03 6.59
C HIS A 46 -7.47 -17.24 6.56
N GLU A 47 -8.54 -17.82 7.10
CA GLU A 47 -9.86 -17.19 7.15
C GLU A 47 -9.84 -15.88 7.96
N HIS A 48 -9.24 -15.90 9.16
CA HIS A 48 -9.23 -14.73 10.02
C HIS A 48 -8.31 -13.62 9.51
N SER A 49 -7.22 -13.98 8.82
CA SER A 49 -6.31 -12.99 8.23
C SER A 49 -6.94 -12.28 7.04
N LYS A 50 -7.61 -13.02 6.16
CA LYS A 50 -8.37 -12.46 5.03
C LYS A 50 -9.45 -11.46 5.48
N GLN A 51 -10.11 -11.74 6.60
CA GLN A 51 -11.12 -10.86 7.20
C GLN A 51 -10.52 -9.63 7.93
N GLY A 52 -9.20 -9.50 7.97
CA GLY A 52 -8.51 -8.36 8.56
C GLY A 52 -8.45 -8.38 10.10
N PHE A 53 -8.74 -9.51 10.74
CA PHE A 53 -8.74 -9.63 12.20
C PHE A 53 -7.35 -9.59 12.83
N CYS A 54 -6.29 -9.68 12.03
CA CYS A 54 -4.91 -9.53 12.48
C CYS A 54 -4.54 -8.10 12.90
N TYR A 55 -5.36 -7.10 12.56
CA TYR A 55 -5.01 -5.68 12.74
C TYR A 55 -5.92 -4.98 13.74
N GLY A 56 -5.35 -3.97 14.41
CA GLY A 56 -6.03 -3.17 15.41
C GLY A 56 -5.47 -3.38 16.80
N LYS A 57 -6.12 -2.76 17.79
CA LYS A 57 -5.65 -2.74 19.18
C LYS A 57 -6.28 -3.81 20.08
N SER A 58 -7.21 -4.60 19.53
CA SER A 58 -7.92 -5.63 20.30
C SER A 58 -6.98 -6.76 20.73
N ILE A 59 -7.32 -7.41 21.84
CA ILE A 59 -6.60 -8.60 22.32
C ILE A 59 -6.65 -9.70 21.24
N LYS A 60 -7.81 -9.88 20.60
CA LYS A 60 -8.00 -10.80 19.47
C LYS A 60 -6.99 -10.54 18.36
N ALA A 61 -6.81 -9.29 17.94
CA ALA A 61 -5.86 -8.94 16.87
C ALA A 61 -4.41 -9.21 17.27
N LYS A 62 -4.02 -8.85 18.50
CA LYS A 62 -2.67 -9.11 19.01
C LYS A 62 -2.36 -10.59 19.15
N LEU A 63 -3.37 -11.40 19.50
CA LEU A 63 -3.22 -12.86 19.61
C LEU A 63 -3.09 -13.49 18.22
N LEU A 64 -4.00 -13.13 17.31
CA LEU A 64 -3.98 -13.60 15.93
C LEU A 64 -2.68 -13.25 15.22
N SER A 65 -2.18 -12.01 15.34
CA SER A 65 -0.92 -11.61 14.70
C SER A 65 0.30 -12.36 15.24
N LYS A 66 0.26 -12.83 16.49
CA LYS A 66 1.31 -13.68 17.06
C LYS A 66 1.20 -15.15 16.65
N GLN A 67 -0.02 -15.67 16.57
CA GLN A 67 -0.29 -17.08 16.27
C GLN A 67 -0.23 -17.39 14.76
N CYS A 68 -0.69 -16.45 13.94
CA CYS A 68 -0.86 -16.57 12.49
C CYS A 68 0.10 -15.62 11.76
N LYS A 69 1.40 -15.70 12.09
CA LYS A 69 2.42 -14.74 11.61
C LYS A 69 2.46 -14.63 10.09
N CYS A 70 2.45 -15.75 9.36
CA CYS A 70 2.56 -15.76 7.91
C CYS A 70 1.29 -15.19 7.25
N SER A 71 0.11 -15.70 7.60
CA SER A 71 -1.15 -15.25 6.99
C SER A 71 -1.40 -13.78 7.31
N CYS A 72 -1.13 -13.35 8.55
CA CYS A 72 -1.25 -11.95 8.94
C CYS A 72 -0.20 -11.06 8.25
N ALA A 73 1.00 -11.53 7.95
CA ALA A 73 1.97 -10.73 7.19
C ALA A 73 1.53 -10.53 5.73
N ASN A 74 1.10 -11.61 5.07
CA ASN A 74 0.64 -11.56 3.68
C ASN A 74 -0.65 -10.73 3.51
N ALA A 75 -1.63 -10.92 4.40
CA ALA A 75 -2.82 -10.10 4.43
C ALA A 75 -2.51 -8.61 4.67
N HIS A 76 -1.45 -8.31 5.42
CA HIS A 76 -1.07 -6.94 5.73
C HIS A 76 -0.46 -6.28 4.50
N HIS A 77 0.46 -7.01 3.88
CA HIS A 77 1.12 -6.59 2.67
C HIS A 77 0.10 -6.33 1.56
N ARG A 78 -0.85 -7.25 1.32
CA ARG A 78 -1.92 -7.05 0.34
C ARG A 78 -2.80 -5.85 0.66
N ARG A 79 -3.15 -5.65 1.93
CA ARG A 79 -3.93 -4.48 2.33
C ARG A 79 -3.20 -3.16 2.07
N ILE A 80 -1.90 -3.10 2.38
CA ILE A 80 -1.05 -1.93 2.07
C ILE A 80 -0.98 -1.72 0.56
N GLN A 81 -0.73 -2.78 -0.22
CA GLN A 81 -0.68 -2.74 -1.67
C GLN A 81 -1.97 -2.21 -2.30
N ASN A 82 -3.12 -2.66 -1.81
CA ASN A 82 -4.41 -2.13 -2.22
C ASN A 82 -4.49 -0.63 -1.92
N CYS A 83 -4.11 -0.23 -0.70
CA CYS A 83 -4.09 1.17 -0.29
C CYS A 83 -3.17 2.06 -1.14
N CYS A 84 -2.06 1.54 -1.64
CA CYS A 84 -1.15 2.28 -2.51
C CYS A 84 -1.68 2.48 -3.93
N ARG A 85 -2.61 1.62 -4.38
CA ARG A 85 -3.20 1.66 -5.74
C ARG A 85 -4.56 2.35 -5.77
N THR A 86 -5.20 2.50 -4.62
CA THR A 86 -6.49 3.18 -4.52
C THR A 86 -6.30 4.69 -4.68
N VAL A 87 -6.75 5.23 -5.81
CA VAL A 87 -6.73 6.67 -6.10
C VAL A 87 -8.15 7.24 -5.91
N GLY A 88 -8.33 8.15 -4.95
CA GLY A 88 -9.58 8.88 -4.74
C GLY A 88 -10.04 9.02 -3.28
N ASP A 89 -10.80 10.08 -3.01
CA ASP A 89 -11.16 10.57 -1.66
C ASP A 89 -11.90 9.59 -0.75
N HIS A 90 -12.65 8.62 -1.29
CA HIS A 90 -13.52 7.75 -0.48
C HIS A 90 -12.71 6.71 0.29
N ASP A 91 -11.89 5.93 -0.42
CA ASP A 91 -11.13 4.82 0.15
C ASP A 91 -9.75 5.27 0.65
N MET A 92 -9.19 6.37 0.12
CA MET A 92 -7.92 6.93 0.61
C MET A 92 -7.99 7.45 2.04
N ARG A 93 -9.13 7.96 2.53
CA ARG A 93 -9.22 8.43 3.94
C ARG A 93 -8.98 7.30 4.94
N PHE A 94 -9.35 6.08 4.56
CA PHE A 94 -9.11 4.88 5.35
C PHE A 94 -7.70 4.32 5.14
N CYS A 95 -7.23 4.33 3.90
CA CYS A 95 -5.98 3.72 3.49
C CYS A 95 -4.73 4.58 3.74
N LEU A 96 -4.84 5.88 3.50
CA LEU A 96 -3.82 6.91 3.66
C LEU A 96 -4.46 8.12 4.37
N PRO A 97 -4.78 8.03 5.68
CA PRO A 97 -5.51 9.08 6.38
C PRO A 97 -4.77 10.43 6.38
N LEU A 98 -3.44 10.41 6.21
CA LEU A 98 -2.63 11.61 5.97
C LEU A 98 -3.12 12.44 4.76
N CYS A 99 -3.64 11.81 3.73
CA CYS A 99 -4.27 12.48 2.59
C CYS A 99 -5.55 13.26 2.97
N GLY A 100 -6.14 12.97 4.13
CA GLY A 100 -7.32 13.66 4.64
C GLY A 100 -7.01 14.83 5.57
N TYR A 101 -5.76 15.03 6.01
CA TYR A 101 -5.38 16.14 6.87
C TYR A 101 -4.92 17.35 6.05
N ASN A 102 -5.39 18.55 6.44
CA ASN A 102 -4.79 19.81 5.99
C ASN A 102 -3.63 20.12 6.95
N THR A 103 -2.41 19.70 6.61
CA THR A 103 -1.25 19.74 7.50
C THR A 103 0.05 19.90 6.71
N THR A 104 1.04 20.57 7.28
CA THR A 104 2.38 20.72 6.67
C THR A 104 3.38 19.69 7.22
N ALA A 105 4.52 19.53 6.54
CA ALA A 105 5.63 18.71 7.03
C ALA A 105 6.09 19.11 8.45
N ASN A 106 6.07 20.41 8.76
CA ASN A 106 6.42 20.92 10.09
C ASN A 106 5.38 20.57 11.14
N ASP A 107 4.09 20.60 10.80
CA ASP A 107 3.00 20.25 11.72
C ASP A 107 3.00 18.74 12.05
N LEU A 108 3.40 17.90 11.10
CA LEU A 108 3.57 16.46 11.30
C LEU A 108 4.67 16.15 12.33
N GLY A 109 5.77 16.91 12.31
CA GLY A 109 6.88 16.75 13.24
C GLY A 109 6.67 17.34 14.64
N SER A 110 5.80 18.35 14.77
CA SER A 110 5.67 19.16 16.00
C SER A 110 4.35 18.97 16.77
N GLY A 111 3.24 18.59 16.12
CA GLY A 111 1.90 18.57 16.75
C GLY A 111 1.10 17.27 16.63
N LEU A 112 1.28 16.49 15.56
CA LEU A 112 0.45 15.29 15.31
C LEU A 112 0.96 13.99 15.97
N GLY A 113 2.21 13.97 16.47
CA GLY A 113 2.77 12.90 17.31
C GLY A 113 2.75 11.47 16.72
N LEU A 114 3.04 10.48 17.58
CA LEU A 114 3.19 9.02 17.31
C LEU A 114 2.12 8.40 16.38
N LYS A 115 0.91 8.98 16.31
CA LYS A 115 -0.18 8.50 15.44
C LYS A 115 0.12 8.72 13.95
N CYS A 116 0.84 9.78 13.62
CA CYS A 116 1.31 10.05 12.26
C CYS A 116 2.40 9.05 11.84
N ILE A 117 3.33 8.72 12.74
CA ILE A 117 4.46 7.81 12.45
C ILE A 117 3.97 6.44 11.95
N THR A 118 2.92 5.90 12.58
CA THR A 118 2.30 4.63 12.13
C THR A 118 1.69 4.72 10.72
N GLN A 119 1.29 5.93 10.26
CA GLN A 119 0.77 6.14 8.91
C GLN A 119 1.88 6.41 7.89
N LEU A 120 3.00 7.00 8.31
CA LEU A 120 4.21 7.17 7.48
C LEU A 120 4.78 5.82 7.02
N THR A 121 4.58 4.76 7.80
CA THR A 121 4.98 3.41 7.38
C THR A 121 4.27 2.99 6.09
N ILE A 122 2.95 3.21 5.98
CA ILE A 122 2.17 2.88 4.77
C ILE A 122 2.66 3.72 3.58
N TRP A 123 2.93 5.01 3.80
CA TRP A 123 3.50 5.90 2.79
C TRP A 123 4.87 5.43 2.29
N THR A 124 5.75 5.02 3.20
CA THR A 124 7.07 4.49 2.87
C THR A 124 6.94 3.22 2.03
N TYR A 125 6.01 2.34 2.37
CA TYR A 125 5.69 1.16 1.55
C TYR A 125 5.20 1.54 0.15
N CYS A 126 4.28 2.50 0.03
CA CYS A 126 3.77 2.91 -1.27
C CYS A 126 4.85 3.57 -2.15
N ALA A 127 5.69 4.43 -1.57
CA ALA A 127 6.80 5.06 -2.27
C ALA A 127 7.85 4.03 -2.72
N ALA A 128 8.15 3.03 -1.89
CA ALA A 128 9.06 1.93 -2.23
C ALA A 128 8.56 1.08 -3.41
N ASP A 129 7.24 1.01 -3.60
CA ASP A 129 6.59 0.30 -4.72
C ASP A 129 6.30 1.23 -5.92
N ALA A 130 6.99 2.37 -6.01
CA ALA A 130 6.87 3.36 -7.08
C ALA A 130 5.44 3.91 -7.32
N ASN A 131 4.55 3.84 -6.32
CA ASN A 131 3.22 4.45 -6.40
C ASN A 131 3.31 5.95 -6.10
N ASP A 132 2.96 6.76 -7.10
CA ASP A 132 2.96 8.22 -7.02
C ASP A 132 1.65 8.72 -6.40
N ASN A 133 1.69 9.02 -5.10
CA ASN A 133 0.58 9.60 -4.36
C ASN A 133 0.62 11.14 -4.32
N THR A 134 1.37 11.80 -5.22
CA THR A 134 1.48 13.28 -5.23
C THR A 134 0.12 13.97 -5.40
N GLU A 135 -0.77 13.41 -6.22
CA GLU A 135 -2.12 13.96 -6.42
C GLU A 135 -2.98 13.92 -5.14
N CYS A 136 -2.69 13.02 -4.21
CA CYS A 136 -3.30 13.03 -2.88
C CYS A 136 -2.91 14.30 -2.11
N CYS A 137 -1.62 14.66 -2.09
CA CYS A 137 -1.11 15.80 -1.32
C CYS A 137 -1.58 17.13 -1.91
N LYS A 138 -1.50 17.27 -3.25
CA LYS A 138 -1.81 18.53 -3.94
C LYS A 138 -3.22 19.07 -3.70
N ARG A 139 -4.21 18.21 -3.40
CA ARG A 139 -5.60 18.64 -3.20
C ARG A 139 -5.87 19.29 -1.84
N LYS A 140 -5.00 19.12 -0.85
CA LYS A 140 -5.30 19.49 0.55
C LYS A 140 -4.19 20.22 1.30
N GLY A 141 -3.03 20.47 0.67
CA GLY A 141 -1.95 21.29 1.22
C GLY A 141 -0.72 21.31 0.33
#